data_AF-A0A6B8RMG3-F1
#
_entry.id   AF-A0A6B8RMG3-F1
#
_cell.length_a   1.000
_cell.length_b   1.000
_cell.length_c   1.000
_cell.angle_alpha   90.00
_cell.angle_beta   90.00
_cell.angle_gamma   90.00
#
_symmetry.space_group_name_H-M   'P 1'
#
loop_
_entity.id
_entity.type
_entity.pdbx_description
1 polymer ?
#
loop_
_entity_poly.entity_id
_entity_poly.type
_entity_poly.pdbx_seq_one_letter_code
_entity_poly.pdbx_strand_id
1 'polypeptide(L)'
;MRITCYYSEYSDMGYIYLKPPKIQYDEYKLSKNEITKYVDSDQLNIPYITDLEIASYLDKMTFAVNTFKADHEERYDTEYGNDMDEQGYIIGIELNLNHERFIELIKNEAFKLIKTVWRNNQYHLITFDHLENVFKQGNIIYKLTDQEDAFVIVQLVEPEKLGYQYSDSKDRHPIALFKALISARDDIYPPEYLCKEEFFLQRD
;
A
#
# COMPACT_ATOMS: atom_id res chain seq x y z
N MET A 1 -4.80 2.82 -9.88
CA MET A 1 -3.55 3.42 -9.38
C MET A 1 -2.38 2.85 -10.16
N ARG A 2 -1.26 3.57 -10.23
CA ARG A 2 -0.03 3.00 -10.78
C ARG A 2 0.73 2.22 -9.72
N ILE A 3 1.14 1.01 -10.05
CA ILE A 3 2.03 0.19 -9.22
C ILE A 3 3.20 -0.26 -10.09
N THR A 4 4.41 0.01 -9.64
CA THR A 4 5.63 -0.36 -10.35
C THR A 4 6.40 -1.40 -9.56
N CYS A 5 7.02 -2.34 -10.25
CA CYS A 5 8.04 -3.24 -9.73
C CYS A 5 9.23 -3.18 -10.69
N TYR A 6 10.35 -2.65 -10.20
CA TYR A 6 11.64 -2.73 -10.88
C TYR A 6 12.44 -3.84 -10.21
N TYR A 7 12.81 -4.86 -10.97
CA TYR A 7 13.47 -6.05 -10.43
C TYR A 7 14.83 -6.27 -11.07
N SER A 8 15.79 -6.73 -10.27
CA SER A 8 17.17 -6.94 -10.74
C SER A 8 17.80 -8.13 -10.03
N GLU A 9 19.06 -8.43 -10.35
CA GLU A 9 19.81 -9.49 -9.64
C GLU A 9 20.23 -9.08 -8.22
N TYR A 10 20.10 -7.79 -7.87
CA TYR A 10 20.64 -7.23 -6.62
C TYR A 10 19.58 -6.63 -5.71
N SER A 11 18.53 -6.02 -6.26
CA SER A 11 17.44 -5.42 -5.50
C SER A 11 16.19 -5.34 -6.34
N ASP A 12 15.06 -5.64 -5.70
CA ASP A 12 13.74 -5.41 -6.24
C ASP A 12 13.11 -4.23 -5.49
N MET A 13 12.47 -3.32 -6.20
CA MET A 13 11.84 -2.14 -5.61
C MET A 13 10.45 -1.93 -6.19
N GLY A 14 9.49 -1.83 -5.28
CA GLY A 14 8.12 -1.45 -5.55
C GLY A 14 7.89 0.02 -5.34
N TYR A 15 6.95 0.59 -6.10
CA TYR A 15 6.35 1.88 -5.77
C TYR A 15 4.85 1.85 -6.08
N ILE A 16 4.02 2.28 -5.13
CA ILE A 16 2.58 2.47 -5.32
C ILE A 16 2.28 3.97 -5.35
N TYR A 17 1.77 4.47 -6.48
CA TYR A 17 1.34 5.86 -6.62
C TYR A 17 -0.12 6.00 -6.23
N LEU A 18 -0.39 6.61 -5.08
CA LEU A 18 -1.75 6.81 -4.55
C LEU A 18 -2.43 8.06 -5.13
N LYS A 19 -1.65 8.96 -5.74
CA LYS A 19 -2.12 10.05 -6.61
C LYS A 19 -1.61 9.87 -8.03
N PRO A 20 -2.33 10.40 -9.05
CA PRO A 20 -1.83 10.42 -10.42
C PRO A 20 -0.44 11.08 -10.48
N PRO A 21 0.60 10.39 -10.96
CA PRO A 21 1.92 10.97 -11.06
C PRO A 21 1.93 12.10 -12.09
N LYS A 22 2.68 13.18 -11.80
CA LYS A 22 2.85 14.31 -12.74
C LYS A 22 3.49 13.88 -14.06
N ILE A 23 4.36 12.88 -14.01
CA ILE A 23 5.05 12.34 -15.18
C ILE A 23 4.29 11.12 -15.70
N GLN A 24 3.76 11.26 -16.91
CA GLN A 24 3.23 10.14 -17.67
C GLN A 24 4.36 9.41 -18.37
N TYR A 25 4.22 8.09 -18.52
CA TYR A 25 5.17 7.31 -19.30
C TYR A 25 4.96 7.61 -20.78
N ASP A 26 6.07 7.84 -21.49
CA ASP A 26 6.07 7.89 -22.94
C ASP A 26 5.94 6.47 -23.53
N GLU A 27 5.71 6.38 -24.84
CA GLU A 27 5.57 5.10 -25.54
C GLU A 27 6.80 4.21 -25.38
N TYR A 28 8.00 4.81 -25.35
CA TYR A 28 9.26 4.09 -25.16
C TYR A 28 9.30 3.41 -23.80
N LYS A 29 8.93 4.12 -22.72
CA LYS A 29 8.89 3.54 -21.38
C LYS A 29 7.78 2.49 -21.26
N LEU A 30 6.61 2.72 -21.84
CA LEU A 30 5.53 1.72 -21.87
C LEU A 30 5.95 0.45 -22.61
N SER A 31 6.75 0.55 -23.68
CA SER A 31 7.26 -0.61 -24.44
C SER A 31 8.19 -1.53 -23.63
N LYS A 32 8.72 -1.04 -22.49
CA LYS A 32 9.54 -1.84 -21.57
C LYS A 32 8.71 -2.59 -20.53
N ASN A 33 7.40 -2.37 -20.46
CA ASN A 33 6.56 -3.05 -19.49
C ASN A 33 6.48 -4.55 -19.84
N GLU A 34 6.91 -5.39 -18.91
CA GLU A 34 6.98 -6.83 -19.06
C GLU A 34 5.77 -7.55 -18.46
N ILE A 35 4.83 -6.83 -17.85
CA ILE A 35 3.76 -7.45 -17.05
C ILE A 35 2.92 -8.47 -17.84
N THR A 36 2.64 -8.19 -19.11
CA THR A 36 1.83 -9.07 -19.98
C THR A 36 2.55 -10.35 -20.41
N LYS A 37 3.85 -10.50 -20.09
CA LYS A 37 4.56 -11.79 -20.24
C LYS A 37 4.17 -12.78 -19.14
N TYR A 38 3.64 -12.30 -18.02
CA TYR A 38 3.42 -13.07 -16.81
C TYR A 38 1.95 -13.13 -16.37
N VAL A 39 1.17 -12.10 -16.70
CA VAL A 39 -0.23 -11.94 -16.31
C VAL A 39 -1.05 -11.66 -17.56
N ASP A 40 -2.16 -12.38 -17.72
CA ASP A 40 -3.07 -12.19 -18.85
C ASP A 40 -3.80 -10.84 -18.71
N SER A 41 -4.14 -10.23 -19.85
CA SER A 41 -4.71 -8.86 -19.86
C SER A 41 -6.03 -8.74 -19.11
N ASP A 42 -6.81 -9.82 -19.03
CA ASP A 42 -8.09 -9.88 -18.30
C ASP A 42 -7.90 -9.97 -16.78
N GLN A 43 -6.71 -10.36 -16.31
CA GLN A 43 -6.34 -10.37 -14.90
C GLN A 43 -5.75 -9.04 -14.42
N LEU A 44 -5.37 -8.15 -15.35
CA LEU A 44 -4.87 -6.80 -15.02
C LEU A 44 -6.05 -5.90 -14.64
N ASN A 45 -6.52 -6.02 -13.40
CA ASN A 45 -7.65 -5.26 -12.90
C ASN A 45 -7.47 -4.92 -11.41
N ILE A 46 -8.05 -3.80 -10.98
CA ILE A 46 -8.26 -3.46 -9.57
C ILE A 46 -9.77 -3.39 -9.36
N PRO A 47 -10.41 -4.47 -8.90
CA PRO A 47 -11.86 -4.49 -8.78
C PRO A 47 -12.34 -3.45 -7.77
N TYR A 48 -13.43 -2.76 -8.13
CA TYR A 48 -14.15 -1.87 -7.24
C TYR A 48 -15.43 -2.55 -6.76
N ILE A 49 -15.49 -2.88 -5.48
CA ILE A 49 -16.62 -3.59 -4.87
C ILE A 49 -17.20 -2.79 -3.71
N THR A 50 -18.44 -3.10 -3.34
CA THR A 50 -19.04 -2.63 -2.09
C THR A 50 -19.12 -3.78 -1.12
N ASP A 51 -18.56 -3.61 0.08
CA ASP A 51 -18.62 -4.60 1.15
C ASP A 51 -18.82 -3.89 2.50
N LEU A 52 -19.97 -4.14 3.11
CA LEU A 52 -20.35 -3.52 4.38
C LEU A 52 -19.81 -4.30 5.59
N GLU A 53 -19.38 -5.55 5.41
CA GLU A 53 -18.86 -6.37 6.50
C GLU A 53 -17.45 -5.92 6.91
N ILE A 54 -16.71 -5.24 6.02
CA ILE A 54 -15.38 -4.65 6.26
C ILE A 54 -15.35 -3.82 7.54
N ALA A 55 -16.39 -3.03 7.80
CA ALA A 55 -16.48 -2.21 9.01
C ALA A 55 -16.34 -3.04 10.29
N SER A 56 -16.92 -4.25 10.31
CA SER A 56 -16.83 -5.14 11.47
C SER A 56 -15.43 -5.72 11.69
N TYR A 57 -14.61 -5.82 10.64
CA TYR A 57 -13.21 -6.20 10.75
C TYR A 57 -12.38 -5.03 11.29
N LEU A 58 -12.59 -3.82 10.76
CA LEU A 58 -11.91 -2.60 11.20
C LEU A 58 -12.17 -2.30 12.69
N ASP A 59 -13.40 -2.48 13.16
CA ASP A 59 -13.78 -2.25 14.57
C ASP A 59 -13.06 -3.18 15.56
N LYS A 60 -12.54 -4.33 15.09
CA LYS A 60 -11.78 -5.29 15.91
C LYS A 60 -10.28 -5.02 15.91
N MET A 61 -9.78 -4.13 15.05
CA MET A 61 -8.36 -3.86 14.92
C MET A 61 -7.86 -2.92 16.01
N THR A 62 -6.56 -3.00 16.31
CA THR A 62 -5.90 -2.07 17.23
C THR A 62 -5.72 -0.72 16.57
N PHE A 63 -6.11 0.35 17.27
CA PHE A 63 -5.86 1.73 16.85
C PHE A 63 -4.60 2.27 17.51
N ALA A 64 -3.75 2.90 16.71
CA ALA A 64 -2.66 3.72 17.24
C ALA A 64 -3.20 4.97 17.92
N VAL A 65 -2.50 5.44 18.95
CA VAL A 65 -2.83 6.67 19.67
C VAL A 65 -2.42 7.89 18.84
N ASN A 66 -1.22 7.83 18.25
CA ASN A 66 -0.63 8.89 17.47
C ASN A 66 -0.94 8.71 15.97
N THR A 67 -0.66 9.74 15.18
CA THR A 67 -0.69 9.61 13.72
C THR A 67 0.47 8.72 13.26
N PHE A 68 0.36 8.15 12.06
CA PHE A 68 1.45 7.40 11.43
C PHE A 68 2.74 8.23 11.47
N LYS A 69 2.72 9.44 10.90
CA LYS A 69 3.88 10.34 10.88
C LYS A 69 4.48 10.63 12.27
N ALA A 70 3.68 10.71 13.32
CA ALA A 70 4.17 11.03 14.67
C ALA A 70 4.83 9.83 15.37
N ASP A 71 4.48 8.59 15.03
CA ASP A 71 5.09 7.38 15.61
C ASP A 71 6.32 6.90 14.81
N HIS A 72 6.59 7.46 13.64
CA HIS A 72 7.78 7.16 12.82
C HIS A 72 9.08 7.53 13.56
N GLU A 73 10.11 6.69 13.44
CA GLU A 73 11.42 6.78 14.14
C GLU A 73 11.35 6.68 15.68
N GLU A 74 10.17 6.79 16.29
CA GLU A 74 9.96 6.54 17.72
C GLU A 74 9.53 5.10 17.99
N ARG A 75 8.67 4.54 17.13
CA ARG A 75 8.06 3.22 17.32
C ARG A 75 8.30 2.24 16.19
N TYR A 76 8.57 2.72 15.00
CA TYR A 76 8.80 1.91 13.81
C TYR A 76 9.66 2.66 12.79
N ASP A 77 10.30 1.91 11.91
CA ASP A 77 10.91 2.41 10.68
C ASP A 77 10.08 1.95 9.46
N THR A 78 10.37 2.48 8.28
CA THR A 78 9.74 2.06 7.02
C THR A 78 10.72 1.24 6.17
N GLU A 79 10.21 0.38 5.27
CA GLU A 79 11.06 -0.47 4.42
C GLU A 79 12.06 0.36 3.60
N TYR A 80 11.54 1.44 3.01
CA TYR A 80 12.27 2.48 2.30
C TYR A 80 11.66 3.82 2.73
N GLY A 81 11.24 4.68 1.79
CA GLY A 81 10.51 5.91 2.09
C GLY A 81 8.99 5.81 1.92
N ASN A 82 8.29 6.83 2.38
CA ASN A 82 6.91 7.09 1.97
C ASN A 82 6.78 8.56 1.64
N ASP A 83 6.23 8.85 0.47
CA ASP A 83 5.95 10.22 0.08
C ASP A 83 4.68 10.68 0.78
N MET A 84 4.76 11.80 1.48
CA MET A 84 3.59 12.46 2.08
C MET A 84 3.43 13.86 1.49
N ASP A 85 2.20 14.32 1.36
CA ASP A 85 1.94 15.73 1.07
C ASP A 85 2.14 16.62 2.31
N GLU A 86 2.03 17.93 2.11
CA GLU A 86 2.25 18.93 3.16
C GLU A 86 1.29 18.78 4.35
N GLN A 87 0.15 18.11 4.16
CA GLN A 87 -0.86 17.87 5.19
C GLN A 87 -0.66 16.53 5.91
N GLY A 88 0.29 15.69 5.46
CA GLY A 88 0.61 14.40 6.07
C GLY A 88 -0.15 13.21 5.48
N TYR A 89 -0.82 13.38 4.34
CA TYR A 89 -1.43 12.25 3.62
C TYR A 89 -0.37 11.54 2.77
N ILE A 90 -0.38 10.21 2.78
CA ILE A 90 0.57 9.40 2.01
C ILE A 90 0.17 9.40 0.55
N ILE A 91 1.04 9.88 -0.33
CA ILE A 91 0.80 9.97 -1.77
C ILE A 91 1.57 8.91 -2.57
N GLY A 92 2.55 8.27 -1.93
CA GLY A 92 3.29 7.17 -2.51
C GLY A 92 3.95 6.29 -1.45
N ILE A 93 4.08 5.00 -1.77
CA ILE A 93 4.64 3.98 -0.88
C ILE A 93 5.80 3.31 -1.62
N GLU A 94 7.01 3.40 -1.06
CA GLU A 94 8.16 2.59 -1.49
C GLU A 94 8.21 1.33 -0.63
N LEU A 95 8.35 0.17 -1.26
CA LEU A 95 8.23 -1.12 -0.60
C LEU A 95 9.09 -2.18 -1.26
N ASN A 96 9.49 -3.20 -0.50
CA ASN A 96 10.14 -4.35 -1.07
C ASN A 96 9.09 -5.23 -1.75
N LEU A 97 9.03 -5.11 -3.07
CA LEU A 97 8.08 -5.83 -3.90
C LEU A 97 8.85 -6.56 -4.99
N ASN A 98 9.21 -7.80 -4.69
CA ASN A 98 9.85 -8.65 -5.68
C ASN A 98 8.88 -9.06 -6.79
N HIS A 99 9.46 -9.42 -7.95
CA HIS A 99 8.67 -9.67 -9.14
C HIS A 99 7.68 -10.85 -9.00
N GLU A 100 8.05 -11.93 -8.29
CA GLU A 100 7.19 -13.10 -8.10
C GLU A 100 5.98 -12.73 -7.25
N ARG A 101 6.22 -12.01 -6.15
CA ARG A 101 5.19 -11.52 -5.26
C ARG A 101 4.29 -10.51 -5.96
N PHE A 102 4.84 -9.62 -6.79
CA PHE A 102 4.01 -8.67 -7.53
C PHE A 102 3.05 -9.37 -8.49
N ILE A 103 3.56 -10.33 -9.27
CA ILE A 103 2.76 -11.15 -10.19
C ILE A 103 1.69 -11.93 -9.41
N GLU A 104 2.06 -12.52 -8.28
CA GLU A 104 1.15 -13.29 -7.44
C GLU A 104 0.04 -12.43 -6.83
N LEU A 105 0.34 -11.24 -6.33
CA LEU A 105 -0.66 -10.29 -5.83
C LEU A 105 -1.66 -9.90 -6.93
N ILE A 106 -1.20 -9.63 -8.15
CA ILE A 106 -2.08 -9.28 -9.27
C ILE A 106 -2.98 -10.46 -9.63
N LYS A 107 -2.42 -11.66 -9.83
CA LYS A 107 -3.18 -12.85 -10.26
C LYS A 107 -4.28 -13.27 -9.30
N ASN A 108 -4.14 -12.95 -8.02
CA ASN A 108 -5.11 -13.24 -6.98
C ASN A 108 -5.99 -12.02 -6.63
N GLU A 109 -5.94 -10.97 -7.44
CA GLU A 109 -6.67 -9.71 -7.23
C GLU A 109 -6.40 -9.09 -5.85
N ALA A 110 -5.20 -9.21 -5.29
CA ALA A 110 -4.92 -8.72 -3.94
C ALA A 110 -5.10 -7.19 -3.81
N PHE A 111 -4.93 -6.44 -4.92
CA PHE A 111 -5.24 -5.02 -4.99
C PHE A 111 -6.73 -4.82 -5.31
N LYS A 112 -7.52 -4.38 -4.33
CA LYS A 112 -8.96 -4.12 -4.48
C LYS A 112 -9.31 -2.77 -3.89
N LEU A 113 -10.24 -2.06 -4.53
CA LEU A 113 -10.91 -0.92 -3.93
C LEU A 113 -12.25 -1.39 -3.35
N ILE A 114 -12.49 -1.12 -2.08
CA ILE A 114 -13.67 -1.58 -1.36
C ILE A 114 -14.38 -0.37 -0.76
N LYS A 115 -15.58 -0.11 -1.25
CA LYS A 115 -16.48 0.87 -0.67
C LYS A 115 -17.16 0.28 0.56
N THR A 116 -17.12 1.00 1.68
CA THR A 116 -17.78 0.59 2.92
C THR A 116 -18.33 1.79 3.71
N VAL A 117 -19.12 1.52 4.75
CA VAL A 117 -19.57 2.53 5.71
C VAL A 117 -18.99 2.18 7.06
N TRP A 118 -18.17 3.06 7.62
CA TRP A 118 -17.48 2.83 8.88
C TRP A 118 -17.51 4.10 9.73
N ARG A 119 -17.80 3.97 11.02
CA ARG A 119 -18.02 5.11 11.95
C ARG A 119 -18.99 6.16 11.42
N ASN A 120 -20.09 5.72 10.79
CA ASN A 120 -21.14 6.54 10.17
C ASN A 120 -20.70 7.39 8.96
N ASN A 121 -19.51 7.16 8.41
CA ASN A 121 -19.03 7.82 7.20
C ASN A 121 -18.77 6.79 6.09
N GLN A 122 -18.86 7.23 4.85
CA GLN A 122 -18.45 6.42 3.70
C GLN A 122 -16.92 6.47 3.58
N TYR A 123 -16.30 5.29 3.44
CA TYR A 123 -14.86 5.16 3.20
C TYR A 123 -14.61 4.26 1.97
N HIS A 124 -13.46 4.49 1.35
CA HIS A 124 -12.84 3.61 0.37
C HIS A 124 -11.60 2.97 1.00
N LEU A 125 -11.55 1.64 1.04
CA LEU A 125 -10.39 0.86 1.45
C LEU A 125 -9.69 0.31 0.22
N ILE A 126 -8.43 0.66 0.00
CA ILE A 126 -7.56 0.05 -1.01
C ILE A 126 -6.64 -0.97 -0.32
N THR A 127 -6.65 -2.21 -0.78
CA THR A 127 -5.78 -3.27 -0.27
C THR A 127 -4.44 -3.32 -1.03
N PHE A 128 -3.37 -3.64 -0.32
CA PHE A 128 -2.01 -3.85 -0.86
C PHE A 128 -1.49 -5.27 -0.62
N ASP A 129 -2.31 -6.13 -0.04
CA ASP A 129 -2.05 -7.53 0.28
C ASP A 129 -3.38 -8.29 0.24
N HIS A 130 -3.34 -9.61 0.33
CA HIS A 130 -4.53 -10.44 0.45
C HIS A 130 -5.36 -10.05 1.67
N LEU A 131 -6.69 -10.12 1.57
CA LEU A 131 -7.61 -9.64 2.61
C LEU A 131 -7.33 -10.25 3.99
N GLU A 132 -6.97 -11.53 4.04
CA GLU A 132 -6.59 -12.22 5.28
C GLU A 132 -5.31 -11.65 5.93
N ASN A 133 -4.40 -11.10 5.14
CA ASN A 133 -3.21 -10.41 5.62
C ASN A 133 -3.49 -8.96 5.99
N VAL A 134 -4.48 -8.32 5.34
CA VAL A 134 -4.93 -6.96 5.68
C VAL A 134 -5.58 -6.92 7.07
N PHE A 135 -6.51 -7.83 7.33
CA PHE A 135 -7.24 -7.91 8.61
C PHE A 135 -6.61 -8.86 9.62
N LYS A 136 -5.33 -9.20 9.42
CA LYS A 136 -4.60 -10.08 10.33
C LYS A 136 -4.54 -9.48 11.73
N GLN A 137 -4.79 -10.31 12.73
CA GLN A 137 -4.65 -9.90 14.13
C GLN A 137 -3.23 -9.40 14.41
N GLY A 138 -3.13 -8.25 15.08
CA GLY A 138 -1.86 -7.58 15.37
C GLY A 138 -1.49 -6.48 14.39
N ASN A 139 -2.16 -6.39 13.22
CA ASN A 139 -2.07 -5.20 12.40
C ASN A 139 -2.71 -4.01 13.12
N ILE A 140 -2.16 -2.82 12.88
CA ILE A 140 -2.53 -1.59 13.57
C ILE A 140 -3.08 -0.60 12.55
N ILE A 141 -4.17 0.07 12.91
CA ILE A 141 -4.73 1.20 12.16
C ILE A 141 -4.13 2.48 12.71
N TYR A 142 -3.44 3.23 11.84
CA TYR A 142 -2.96 4.58 12.12
C TYR A 142 -3.82 5.61 11.40
N LYS A 143 -4.21 6.66 12.10
CA LYS A 143 -4.70 7.88 11.45
C LYS A 143 -3.55 8.56 10.71
N LEU A 144 -3.82 9.10 9.51
CA LEU A 144 -2.82 9.90 8.79
C LEU A 144 -2.74 11.32 9.36
N THR A 145 -3.90 11.89 9.70
CA THR A 145 -4.02 13.22 10.28
C THR A 145 -4.98 13.18 11.46
N ASP A 146 -5.02 14.25 12.26
CA ASP A 146 -5.98 14.39 13.36
C ASP A 146 -7.44 14.59 12.88
N GLN A 147 -7.68 14.72 11.57
CA GLN A 147 -9.04 14.83 11.02
C GLN A 147 -9.77 13.48 10.99
N GLU A 148 -9.05 12.35 11.13
CA GLU A 148 -9.62 11.00 11.10
C GLU A 148 -10.42 10.70 9.80
N ASP A 149 -10.01 11.32 8.70
CA ASP A 149 -10.61 11.19 7.37
C ASP A 149 -9.83 10.23 6.46
N ALA A 150 -8.62 9.85 6.87
CA ALA A 150 -7.80 8.84 6.21
C ALA A 150 -6.92 8.08 7.22
N PHE A 151 -6.73 6.79 6.96
CA PHE A 151 -6.01 5.86 7.82
C PHE A 151 -5.19 4.89 6.98
N VAL A 152 -4.16 4.30 7.58
CA VAL A 152 -3.42 3.17 7.00
C VAL A 152 -3.42 1.99 7.95
N ILE A 153 -3.51 0.79 7.37
CA ILE A 153 -3.34 -0.47 8.08
C ILE A 153 -1.91 -0.91 7.88
N VAL A 154 -1.18 -1.08 8.97
CA VAL A 154 0.23 -1.49 8.93
C VAL A 154 0.45 -2.75 9.75
N GLN A 155 1.34 -3.59 9.24
CA GLN A 155 1.91 -4.70 9.98
C GLN A 155 3.30 -4.28 10.46
N LEU A 156 3.54 -4.32 11.77
CA LEU A 156 4.88 -4.12 12.33
C LEU A 156 5.62 -5.45 12.35
N VAL A 157 6.80 -5.50 11.73
CA VAL A 157 7.60 -6.72 11.59
C VAL A 157 9.02 -6.47 12.06
N GLU A 158 9.53 -7.36 12.92
CA GLU A 158 10.93 -7.34 13.33
C GLU A 158 11.86 -7.37 12.10
N PRO A 159 12.86 -6.48 12.01
CA PRO A 159 13.65 -6.35 10.80
C PRO A 159 14.40 -7.62 10.39
N GLU A 160 14.79 -8.47 11.34
CA GLU A 160 15.48 -9.74 11.07
C GLU A 160 14.61 -10.71 10.27
N LYS A 161 13.28 -10.64 10.42
CA LYS A 161 12.33 -11.45 9.64
C LYS A 161 12.27 -11.01 8.18
N LEU A 162 12.73 -9.80 7.89
CA LEU A 162 12.83 -9.22 6.55
C LEU A 162 14.27 -9.30 6.01
N GLY A 163 15.20 -9.89 6.76
CA GLY A 163 16.59 -10.04 6.37
C GLY A 163 17.47 -8.82 6.65
N TYR A 164 16.95 -7.77 7.32
CA TYR A 164 17.76 -6.63 7.74
C TYR A 164 18.68 -7.01 8.91
N GLN A 165 19.91 -6.49 8.89
CA GLN A 165 20.90 -6.70 9.94
C GLN A 165 21.33 -5.36 10.51
N TYR A 166 21.01 -5.12 11.78
CA TYR A 166 21.41 -3.91 12.50
C TYR A 166 22.62 -4.18 13.38
N SER A 167 23.63 -3.31 13.30
CA SER A 167 24.85 -3.38 14.10
C SER A 167 24.63 -3.03 15.58
N ASP A 168 23.65 -2.17 15.89
CA ASP A 168 23.24 -1.86 17.27
C ASP A 168 21.79 -2.31 17.50
N SER A 169 21.51 -2.82 18.69
CA SER A 169 20.16 -3.16 19.16
C SER A 169 19.27 -1.94 19.42
N LYS A 170 19.85 -0.76 19.65
CA LYS A 170 19.10 0.46 19.95
C LYS A 170 18.44 1.09 18.73
N ASP A 171 18.95 0.80 17.54
CA ASP A 171 18.42 1.28 16.27
C ASP A 171 17.40 0.29 15.68
N ARG A 172 16.98 -0.73 16.46
CA ARG A 172 16.04 -1.76 16.00
C ARG A 172 14.61 -1.34 16.30
N HIS A 173 14.03 -0.59 15.38
CA HIS A 173 12.60 -0.41 15.33
C HIS A 173 11.98 -1.47 14.40
N PRO A 174 10.77 -1.97 14.70
CA PRO A 174 10.05 -2.82 13.75
C PRO A 174 9.79 -2.05 12.46
N ILE A 175 9.76 -2.76 11.34
CA ILE A 175 9.45 -2.18 10.04
C ILE A 175 7.93 -2.18 9.82
N ALA A 176 7.38 -1.03 9.45
CA ALA A 176 5.98 -0.87 9.09
C ALA A 176 5.74 -1.26 7.62
N LEU A 177 5.04 -2.38 7.42
CA LEU A 177 4.59 -2.85 6.10
C LEU A 177 3.16 -2.40 5.85
N PHE A 178 2.91 -1.67 4.77
CA PHE A 178 1.56 -1.24 4.41
C PHE A 178 0.71 -2.41 3.93
N LYS A 179 -0.49 -2.53 4.49
CA LYS A 179 -1.48 -3.55 4.11
C LYS A 179 -2.70 -2.96 3.43
N ALA A 180 -3.13 -1.78 3.86
CA ALA A 180 -4.21 -1.06 3.20
C ALA A 180 -4.17 0.44 3.52
N LEU A 181 -4.85 1.22 2.70
CA LEU A 181 -5.20 2.62 2.96
C LEU A 181 -6.74 2.72 3.00
N ILE A 182 -7.26 3.48 3.96
CA ILE A 182 -8.69 3.73 4.15
C ILE A 182 -8.88 5.24 4.05
N SER A 183 -9.81 5.72 3.22
CA SER A 183 -10.04 7.16 3.11
C SER A 183 -11.47 7.55 2.74
N ALA A 184 -11.94 8.65 3.31
CA ALA A 184 -13.14 9.37 2.89
C ALA A 184 -12.82 10.57 1.99
N ARG A 185 -11.54 10.75 1.60
CA ARG A 185 -11.03 11.91 0.86
C ARG A 185 -10.85 11.58 -0.61
N ASP A 186 -11.95 11.55 -1.35
CA ASP A 186 -11.94 11.33 -2.80
C ASP A 186 -11.20 12.44 -3.56
N ASP A 187 -11.02 13.63 -2.96
CA ASP A 187 -10.21 14.72 -3.50
C ASP A 187 -8.68 14.45 -3.42
N ILE A 188 -8.25 13.60 -2.48
CA ILE A 188 -6.86 13.17 -2.31
C ILE A 188 -6.63 11.82 -2.99
N TYR A 189 -7.58 10.90 -2.82
CA TYR A 189 -7.52 9.51 -3.28
C TYR A 189 -8.72 9.17 -4.18
N PRO A 190 -8.79 9.74 -5.40
CA PRO A 190 -9.94 9.58 -6.26
C PRO A 190 -10.18 8.11 -6.64
N PRO A 191 -11.36 7.53 -6.36
CA PRO A 191 -11.69 6.14 -6.72
C PRO A 191 -11.45 5.83 -8.20
N GLU A 192 -11.78 6.76 -9.10
CA GLU A 192 -11.56 6.61 -10.55
C GLU A 192 -10.09 6.44 -10.92
N TYR A 193 -9.18 7.07 -10.18
CA TYR A 193 -7.75 6.85 -10.35
C TYR A 193 -7.31 5.56 -9.66
N LEU A 194 -7.78 5.30 -8.44
CA LEU A 194 -7.37 4.13 -7.66
C LEU A 194 -7.72 2.81 -8.35
N CYS A 195 -8.85 2.74 -9.06
CA CYS A 195 -9.25 1.56 -9.84
C CYS A 195 -8.50 1.36 -11.16
N LYS A 196 -7.78 2.38 -11.65
CA LYS A 196 -7.07 2.29 -12.93
C LYS A 196 -5.92 1.29 -12.87
N GLU A 197 -5.92 0.27 -13.71
CA GLU A 197 -5.02 -0.88 -13.74
C GLU A 197 -3.62 -0.60 -14.33
N GLU A 198 -2.91 0.42 -13.85
CA GLU A 198 -1.56 0.77 -14.32
C GLU A 198 -0.46 -0.07 -13.61
N PHE A 199 -0.43 -1.37 -13.88
CA PHE A 199 0.66 -2.25 -13.42
C PHE A 199 1.87 -2.18 -14.36
N PHE A 200 3.05 -1.92 -13.80
CA PHE A 200 4.30 -1.80 -14.54
C PHE A 200 5.37 -2.70 -13.93
N LEU A 201 5.88 -3.63 -14.73
CA LEU A 201 6.96 -4.54 -14.34
C LEU A 201 8.11 -4.34 -15.31
N GLN A 202 9.32 -4.10 -14.82
CA GLN A 202 10.49 -3.93 -15.68
C GLN A 202 11.73 -4.50 -15.00
N ARG A 203 12.56 -5.22 -15.77
CA ARG A 203 13.91 -5.57 -15.32
C ARG A 203 14.82 -4.35 -15.40
N ASP A 204 15.52 -4.06 -14.30
CA ASP A 204 16.58 -3.03 -14.24
C ASP A 204 17.94 -3.57 -14.72
#